data_AF-A0A2M7TUL6-F1
#
_entry.id   AF-A0A2M7TUL6-F1
#
_cell.length_a   1.000
_cell.length_b   1.000
_cell.length_c   1.000
_cell.angle_alpha   90.00
_cell.angle_beta   90.00
_cell.angle_gamma   90.00
#
_symmetry.space_group_name_H-M   'P 1'
#
loop_
_entity.id
_entity.type
_entity.pdbx_description
1 polymer ?
#
loop_
_entity_poly.entity_id
_entity_poly.type
_entity_poly.pdbx_seq_one_letter_code
_entity_poly.pdbx_strand_id
1 'polypeptide(L)'
;YDSNNIPSQLKTIIDPLKPTYTIDGINYLSTYIGYGEAKMMSDEKLFSQKYDTIKGFFGNNIIITGLPKKTFTGLDMMHFVPKVFRDNFQK
;
A
#
# COMPACT_ATOMS: atom_id res chain seq x y z
N TYR A 1 -2.31 -6.79 4.64
CA TYR A 1 -2.94 -6.64 5.94
C TYR A 1 -3.63 -7.96 6.21
N ASP A 2 -3.63 -8.38 7.45
CA ASP A 2 -4.54 -9.41 7.97
C ASP A 2 -5.79 -8.66 8.43
N SER A 3 -6.99 -9.13 8.08
CA SER A 3 -8.23 -8.44 8.46
C SER A 3 -8.37 -8.27 9.98
N ASN A 4 -7.72 -9.14 10.76
CA ASN A 4 -7.70 -9.07 12.22
C ASN A 4 -6.64 -8.10 12.78
N ASN A 5 -5.75 -7.57 11.93
CA ASN A 5 -4.59 -6.77 12.35
C ASN A 5 -4.48 -5.44 11.59
N ILE A 6 -5.63 -4.82 11.29
CA ILE A 6 -5.70 -3.46 10.75
C ILE A 6 -5.81 -2.48 11.92
N PRO A 7 -4.87 -1.51 12.06
CA PRO A 7 -4.96 -0.45 13.06
C PRO A 7 -6.29 0.31 12.96
N SER A 8 -6.89 0.67 14.09
CA SER A 8 -8.21 1.32 14.13
C SER A 8 -8.26 2.60 13.30
N GLN A 9 -7.16 3.36 13.27
CA GLN A 9 -7.00 4.58 12.47
C GLN A 9 -7.12 4.35 10.95
N LEU A 10 -6.92 3.10 10.48
CA LEU A 10 -6.89 2.74 9.07
C LEU A 10 -8.09 1.87 8.64
N LYS A 11 -8.94 1.44 9.58
CA LYS A 11 -10.10 0.56 9.30
C LYS A 11 -11.09 1.15 8.30
N THR A 12 -11.17 2.48 8.20
CA THR A 12 -12.10 3.16 7.29
C THR A 12 -11.59 3.27 5.86
N ILE A 13 -10.29 3.04 5.64
CA ILE A 13 -9.67 3.17 4.32
C ILE A 13 -9.18 1.85 3.76
N ILE A 14 -8.71 0.92 4.62
CA ILE A 14 -8.22 -0.37 4.17
C ILE A 14 -9.40 -1.28 3.88
N ASP A 15 -9.49 -1.72 2.62
CA ASP A 15 -10.40 -2.79 2.21
C ASP A 15 -9.71 -4.16 2.34
N PRO A 16 -10.00 -4.95 3.39
CA PRO A 16 -9.46 -6.29 3.57
C PRO A 16 -9.90 -7.29 2.48
N LEU A 17 -11.05 -7.05 1.84
CA LEU A 17 -11.67 -7.97 0.88
C LEU A 17 -11.15 -7.76 -0.54
N LYS A 18 -10.42 -6.67 -0.80
CA LYS A 18 -9.82 -6.37 -2.09
C LYS A 18 -8.29 -6.23 -2.01
N PRO A 19 -7.56 -7.34 -1.79
CA PRO A 19 -6.10 -7.33 -1.66
C PRO A 19 -5.36 -7.18 -3.00
N THR A 20 -6.05 -7.35 -4.14
CA THR A 20 -5.43 -7.36 -5.47
C THR A 20 -6.30 -6.67 -6.52
N TYR A 21 -5.64 -6.15 -7.56
CA TYR A 21 -6.27 -5.54 -8.74
C TYR A 21 -5.61 -6.11 -9.99
N THR A 22 -6.42 -6.48 -10.98
CA THR A 22 -5.92 -6.87 -12.30
C THR A 22 -6.13 -5.71 -13.28
N ILE A 23 -5.05 -5.21 -13.85
CA ILE A 23 -5.06 -4.13 -14.85
C ILE A 23 -4.25 -4.63 -16.05
N ASP A 24 -4.86 -4.68 -17.22
CA ASP A 24 -4.26 -5.17 -18.47
C ASP A 24 -3.57 -6.54 -18.33
N GLY A 25 -4.21 -7.45 -17.58
CA GLY A 25 -3.70 -8.79 -17.32
C GLY A 25 -2.57 -8.87 -16.28
N ILE A 26 -2.10 -7.75 -15.75
CA ILE A 26 -1.08 -7.71 -14.68
C ILE A 26 -1.77 -7.61 -13.33
N ASN A 27 -1.36 -8.47 -12.39
CA ASN A 27 -1.84 -8.44 -11.02
C ASN A 27 -1.00 -7.46 -10.17
N TYR A 28 -1.68 -6.57 -9.45
CA TYR A 28 -1.10 -5.60 -8.53
C TYR A 28 -1.65 -5.79 -7.13
N LEU A 29 -0.77 -5.76 -6.12
CA LEU A 29 -1.13 -5.84 -4.72
C LEU A 29 -1.64 -4.48 -4.22
N SER A 30 -2.83 -4.47 -3.62
CA SER A 30 -3.48 -3.31 -3.02
C SER A 30 -2.65 -2.81 -1.83
N THR A 31 -1.98 -1.66 -1.98
CA THR A 31 -1.05 -1.14 -0.99
C THR A 31 -1.47 0.25 -0.53
N TYR A 32 -1.45 0.46 0.79
CA TYR A 32 -1.72 1.76 1.40
C TYR A 32 -0.42 2.31 1.94
N ILE A 33 -0.16 3.58 1.65
CA ILE A 33 1.12 4.23 1.98
C ILE A 33 0.87 5.23 3.09
N GLY A 34 1.53 5.11 4.23
CA GLY A 34 1.45 6.08 5.33
C GLY A 34 1.74 7.50 4.85
N TYR A 35 1.20 8.52 5.53
CA TYR A 35 1.30 9.91 5.07
C TYR A 35 2.74 10.41 4.83
N GLY A 36 3.66 10.06 5.74
CA GLY A 36 5.08 10.43 5.64
C GLY A 36 5.79 9.72 4.49
N GLU A 37 5.59 8.41 4.34
CA GLU A 37 6.11 7.64 3.19
C GLU A 37 5.55 8.19 1.88
N ALA A 38 4.24 8.48 1.83
CA ALA A 38 3.57 8.99 0.64
C ALA A 38 4.17 10.33 0.20
N LYS A 39 4.46 11.21 1.17
CA LYS A 39 5.14 12.47 0.89
C LYS A 39 6.54 12.24 0.33
N MET A 40 7.36 11.40 0.97
CA MET A 40 8.72 11.11 0.53
C MET A 40 8.75 10.53 -0.89
N MET A 41 7.95 9.48 -1.12
CA MET A 41 7.85 8.83 -2.42
C MET A 41 7.33 9.78 -3.53
N SER A 42 6.42 10.70 -3.19
CA SER A 42 5.95 11.72 -4.13
C SER A 42 7.03 12.75 -4.44
N ASP A 43 7.78 13.20 -3.44
CA ASP A 43 8.92 14.12 -3.61
C ASP A 43 10.01 13.47 -4.50
N GLU A 44 10.19 12.15 -4.41
CA GLU A 44 11.08 11.33 -5.27
C GLU A 44 10.47 10.95 -6.63
N LYS A 45 9.22 11.36 -6.91
CA LYS A 45 8.48 11.07 -8.15
C LYS A 45 8.25 9.57 -8.41
N LEU A 46 8.16 8.76 -7.36
CA LEU A 46 7.85 7.33 -7.46
C LEU A 46 6.37 7.06 -7.77
N PHE A 47 5.50 7.98 -7.38
CA PHE A 47 4.10 8.06 -7.81
C PHE A 47 3.58 9.50 -7.68
N SER A 48 2.42 9.75 -8.26
CA SER A 48 1.77 11.06 -8.29
C SER A 48 0.40 11.09 -7.62
N GLN A 49 -0.36 10.00 -7.71
CA GLN A 49 -1.74 9.97 -7.24
C GLN A 49 -2.18 8.58 -6.78
N LYS A 50 -3.34 8.54 -6.13
CA LYS A 50 -4.04 7.30 -5.81
C LYS A 50 -4.34 6.53 -7.11
N TYR A 51 -4.21 5.21 -7.04
CA TYR A 51 -4.31 4.23 -8.13
C TYR A 51 -3.16 4.22 -9.12
N ASP A 52 -2.10 4.97 -8.88
CA ASP A 52 -0.84 4.75 -9.59
C ASP A 52 -0.31 3.34 -9.28
N THR A 53 0.34 2.75 -10.30
CA THR A 53 0.95 1.43 -10.21
C THR A 53 2.47 1.56 -10.14
N ILE A 54 3.10 0.76 -9.30
CA ILE A 54 4.56 0.67 -9.18
C ILE A 54 4.95 -0.78 -9.41
N LYS A 55 5.83 -1.01 -10.39
CA LYS A 55 6.35 -2.35 -10.70
C LYS A 55 7.63 -2.62 -9.91
N GLY A 56 7.79 -3.86 -9.44
CA GLY A 56 9.02 -4.28 -8.73
C GLY A 56 9.23 -3.63 -7.35
N PHE A 57 8.22 -3.00 -6.77
CA PHE A 57 8.26 -2.44 -5.41
C PHE A 57 8.52 -3.55 -4.40
N PHE A 58 9.77 -3.64 -3.93
CA PHE A 58 10.28 -4.77 -3.14
C PHE A 58 9.92 -6.13 -3.77
N GLY A 59 10.14 -6.27 -5.09
CA GLY A 59 9.84 -7.49 -5.84
C GLY A 59 8.36 -7.72 -6.17
N ASN A 60 7.47 -6.79 -5.80
CA ASN A 60 6.04 -6.90 -6.04
C ASN A 60 5.53 -5.80 -6.98
N ASN A 61 4.54 -6.13 -7.81
CA ASN A 61 3.76 -5.12 -8.49
C ASN A 61 2.68 -4.63 -7.52
N ILE A 62 2.62 -3.32 -7.27
CA ILE A 62 1.65 -2.73 -6.36
C ILE A 62 0.79 -1.67 -7.04
N ILE A 63 -0.39 -1.46 -6.48
CA ILE A 63 -1.25 -0.32 -6.79
C ILE A 63 -1.51 0.45 -5.49
N ILE A 64 -1.40 1.78 -5.54
CA ILE A 64 -1.60 2.63 -4.37
C ILE A 64 -3.10 2.85 -4.16
N THR A 65 -3.70 2.08 -3.25
CA THR A 65 -5.16 2.03 -3.05
C THR A 65 -5.65 2.90 -1.90
N GLY A 66 -4.74 3.50 -1.14
CA GLY A 66 -5.10 4.57 -0.23
C GLY A 66 -3.91 5.36 0.31
N LEU A 67 -4.21 6.63 0.54
CA LEU A 67 -3.32 7.64 1.14
C LEU A 67 -4.06 8.14 2.40
N PRO A 68 -3.77 7.59 3.60
CA PRO A 68 -4.36 8.04 4.84
C PRO A 68 -4.01 9.50 5.08
N LYS A 69 -4.90 10.20 5.79
CA LYS A 69 -4.55 11.47 6.42
C LYS A 69 -3.45 11.23 7.47
N LYS A 70 -2.64 12.25 7.72
CA LYS A 70 -1.62 12.22 8.77
C LYS A 70 -2.23 11.81 10.10
N THR A 71 -1.67 10.76 10.70
CA THR A 71 -2.14 10.17 11.96
C THR A 71 -1.35 10.66 13.17
N PHE A 72 -0.20 11.33 12.95
CA PHE A 72 0.74 11.74 14.01
C PHE A 72 1.30 10.55 14.81
N THR A 73 1.44 9.40 14.16
CA THR A 73 1.99 8.17 14.75
C THR A 73 3.01 7.54 13.81
N GLY A 74 3.70 6.50 14.28
CA GLY A 74 4.59 5.69 13.44
C GLY A 74 3.91 5.09 12.21
N LEU A 75 2.57 4.99 12.18
CA LEU A 75 1.81 4.54 11.02
C LEU A 75 2.02 5.43 9.79
N ASP A 76 2.37 6.71 9.99
CA ASP A 76 2.65 7.63 8.88
C ASP A 76 3.92 7.23 8.10
N MET A 77 4.81 6.44 8.70
CA MET A 77 6.08 6.01 8.13
C MET A 77 6.06 4.53 7.68
N MET A 78 4.87 3.96 7.40
CA MET A 78 4.70 2.54 7.10
C MET A 78 4.01 2.28 5.76
N HIS A 79 4.33 1.13 5.17
CA HIS A 79 3.56 0.51 4.08
C HIS A 79 2.61 -0.54 4.64
N PHE A 80 1.33 -0.46 4.27
CA PHE A 80 0.33 -1.46 4.63
C PHE A 80 0.03 -2.33 3.40
N VAL A 81 0.66 -3.51 3.38
CA VAL A 81 0.67 -4.43 2.23
C VAL A 81 -0.08 -5.72 2.54
N PRO A 82 -0.76 -6.39 1.58
CA PRO A 82 -1.42 -7.69 1.73
C PRO A 82 -0.47 -8.79 2.25
N LYS A 83 -0.99 -9.84 2.89
CA LYS A 83 -0.15 -10.93 3.44
C LYS A 83 0.78 -11.54 2.39
N VAL A 84 0.27 -11.75 1.17
CA VAL A 84 1.02 -12.28 0.02
C VAL A 84 2.25 -11.46 -0.36
N PHE A 85 2.27 -10.15 -0.05
CA PHE A 85 3.44 -9.30 -0.29
C PHE A 85 4.67 -9.83 0.44
N ARG A 86 4.50 -10.19 1.72
CA ARG A 86 5.58 -10.73 2.56
C ARG A 86 6.09 -12.06 2.03
N ASP A 87 5.18 -12.91 1.56
CA ASP A 87 5.51 -14.25 1.07
C ASP A 87 6.34 -14.19 -0.23
N ASN A 88 6.26 -13.09 -0.98
CA ASN A 88 7.10 -12.81 -2.14
C ASN A 88 8.44 -12.13 -1.77
N PHE A 89 8.50 -11.41 -0.65
CA PHE A 89 9.73 -10.74 -0.20
C PHE A 89 10.76 -11.72 0.41
N GLN A 90 10.30 -12.83 0.98
CA GLN A 90 11.16 -13.84 1.62
C GLN A 90 11.71 -14.89 0.65
N LYS A 91 11.53 -14.69 -0.66
CA LYS A 91 12.08 -15.54 -1.72
C LYS A 91 13.31 -14.87 -2.32
#